data_AF-A0A8B9ADL5-F1
#
_entry.id   AF-A0A8B9ADL5-F1
#
_cell.length_a   1.000
_cell.length_b   1.000
_cell.length_c   1.000
_cell.angle_alpha   90.00
_cell.angle_beta   90.00
_cell.angle_gamma   90.00
#
_symmetry.space_group_name_H-M   'P 1'
#
loop_
_entity.id
_entity.type
_entity.pdbx_description
1 polymer ?
#
loop_
_entity_poly.entity_id
_entity_poly.type
_entity_poly.pdbx_seq_one_letter_code
_entity_poly.pdbx_strand_id
1 'polypeptide(L)'
;MEDLLENKDAEQDFLQKLTEELNVASGRTGSRTIQMKQVQKWFQSKKKHQANDVTFSPSPPKELINISDTSLSNSAPESSSDFAKATGENVSDETELEFEARSSIDGAWYDVVTFVAHRVLSSGELEVRVRYQGFGAEEDEWVNVKKAVRERSIPLESSECLKVAVGGLVLCFRETTEQAAYYDAHVMEIQRKMHDIRGCRCLFQIRYDHDQTEEKVNLRSLCRRPTN
;
A
#
# COMPACT_ATOMS: atom_id res chain seq x y z
N MET A 1 13.55 -1.29 -39.69
CA MET A 1 12.22 -1.64 -39.12
C MET A 1 12.34 -2.90 -38.27
N GLU A 2 13.36 -3.72 -38.53
CA GLU A 2 13.78 -4.88 -37.73
C GLU A 2 14.10 -4.56 -36.25
N ASP A 3 14.89 -3.51 -35.94
CA ASP A 3 15.31 -3.22 -34.55
C ASP A 3 14.14 -2.97 -33.55
N LEU A 4 13.00 -2.49 -34.02
CA LEU A 4 11.82 -2.25 -33.16
C LEU A 4 10.98 -3.52 -32.92
N LEU A 5 11.11 -4.51 -33.81
CA LEU A 5 10.46 -5.81 -33.68
C LEU A 5 11.27 -6.70 -32.74
N GLU A 6 12.60 -6.72 -32.91
CA GLU A 6 13.52 -7.52 -32.09
C GLU A 6 13.48 -7.15 -30.60
N ASN A 7 13.32 -5.86 -30.29
CA ASN A 7 13.24 -5.36 -28.92
C ASN A 7 11.90 -5.72 -28.23
N LYS A 8 10.81 -5.85 -29.02
CA LYS A 8 9.51 -6.29 -28.50
C LYS A 8 9.48 -7.79 -28.24
N ASP A 9 10.09 -8.57 -29.11
CA ASP A 9 10.17 -10.04 -28.95
C ASP A 9 11.02 -10.40 -27.72
N ALA A 10 12.16 -9.72 -27.52
CA ALA A 10 13.00 -9.90 -26.34
C ALA A 10 12.30 -9.53 -25.02
N GLU A 11 11.50 -8.46 -25.02
CA GLU A 11 10.69 -8.07 -23.85
C GLU A 11 9.60 -9.09 -23.55
N GLN A 12 8.96 -9.64 -24.58
CA GLN A 12 7.91 -10.64 -24.42
C GLN A 12 8.46 -11.95 -23.85
N ASP A 13 9.62 -12.41 -24.33
CA ASP A 13 10.30 -13.60 -23.82
C ASP A 13 10.73 -13.43 -22.36
N PHE A 14 11.23 -12.24 -21.99
CA PHE A 14 11.56 -11.91 -20.61
C PHE A 14 10.33 -11.98 -19.68
N LEU A 15 9.21 -11.38 -20.09
CA LEU A 15 7.96 -11.39 -19.31
C LEU A 15 7.40 -12.80 -19.16
N GLN A 16 7.51 -13.64 -20.19
CA GLN A 16 7.07 -15.03 -20.14
C GLN A 16 7.90 -15.82 -19.13
N LYS A 17 9.24 -15.72 -19.20
CA LYS A 17 10.14 -16.38 -18.25
C LYS A 17 9.89 -15.94 -16.82
N LEU A 18 9.73 -14.64 -16.58
CA LEU A 18 9.43 -14.09 -15.26
C LEU A 18 8.09 -14.63 -14.72
N THR A 19 7.08 -14.77 -15.58
CA THR A 19 5.78 -15.34 -15.19
C THR A 19 5.90 -16.80 -14.74
N GLU A 20 6.70 -17.60 -15.44
CA GLU A 20 6.95 -19.00 -15.10
C GLU A 20 7.72 -19.13 -13.77
N GLU A 21 8.80 -18.37 -13.61
CA GLU A 21 9.58 -18.35 -12.37
C GLU A 21 8.73 -17.96 -11.16
N LEU A 22 7.90 -16.91 -11.31
CA LEU A 22 6.97 -16.51 -10.28
C LEU A 22 5.96 -17.60 -9.95
N ASN A 23 5.48 -18.39 -10.92
CA ASN A 23 4.52 -19.48 -10.69
C ASN A 23 5.12 -20.72 -10.01
N VAL A 24 6.42 -20.95 -10.16
CA VAL A 24 7.13 -22.09 -9.55
C VAL A 24 7.75 -21.72 -8.20
N ALA A 25 7.77 -20.44 -7.82
CA ALA A 25 8.31 -19.96 -6.56
C ALA A 25 7.68 -20.66 -5.33
N SER A 26 8.53 -21.12 -4.42
CA SER A 26 8.17 -22.01 -3.29
C SER A 26 7.16 -21.42 -2.31
N GLY A 27 6.97 -20.09 -2.29
CA GLY A 27 6.01 -19.40 -1.42
C GLY A 27 4.56 -19.38 -1.92
N ARG A 28 4.23 -20.11 -3.00
CA ARG A 28 2.93 -20.00 -3.70
C ARG A 28 2.02 -21.21 -3.63
N THR A 29 2.32 -22.19 -2.78
CA THR A 29 1.47 -23.37 -2.59
C THR A 29 0.05 -22.95 -2.18
N GLY A 30 -0.94 -23.22 -3.04
CA GLY A 30 -2.35 -22.88 -2.80
C GLY A 30 -2.82 -21.53 -3.38
N SER A 31 -1.92 -20.74 -3.97
CA SER A 31 -2.25 -19.49 -4.66
C SER A 31 -2.71 -19.73 -6.10
N ARG A 32 -3.54 -18.83 -6.65
CA ARG A 32 -3.92 -18.87 -8.07
C ARG A 32 -2.69 -18.64 -8.96
N THR A 33 -2.69 -19.21 -10.16
CA THR A 33 -1.64 -18.99 -11.18
C THR A 33 -1.58 -17.52 -11.58
N ILE A 34 -0.39 -16.90 -11.53
CA ILE A 34 -0.14 -15.55 -12.03
C ILE A 34 -0.18 -15.62 -13.55
N GLN A 35 -0.97 -14.74 -14.15
CA GLN A 35 -1.09 -14.64 -15.60
C GLN A 35 -0.05 -13.68 -16.16
N MET A 36 0.49 -13.98 -17.35
CA MET A 36 1.48 -13.15 -18.04
C MET A 36 1.00 -11.70 -18.19
N LYS A 37 -0.30 -11.49 -18.43
CA LYS A 37 -0.90 -10.16 -18.53
C LYS A 37 -0.76 -9.34 -17.23
N GLN A 38 -0.84 -9.98 -16.06
CA GLN A 38 -0.62 -9.31 -14.78
C GLN A 38 0.82 -8.81 -14.67
N VAL A 39 1.79 -9.68 -15.01
CA VAL A 39 3.22 -9.34 -15.00
C VAL A 39 3.54 -8.23 -16.02
N GLN A 40 2.95 -8.31 -17.21
CA GLN A 40 3.13 -7.30 -18.26
C GLN A 40 2.60 -5.93 -17.83
N LYS A 41 1.40 -5.86 -17.23
CA LYS A 41 0.86 -4.57 -16.75
C LYS A 41 1.70 -4.00 -15.62
N TRP A 42 2.10 -4.84 -14.66
CA TRP A 42 3.03 -4.44 -13.61
C TRP A 42 4.32 -3.85 -14.20
N PHE A 43 4.93 -4.55 -15.16
CA PHE A 43 6.17 -4.11 -15.82
C PHE A 43 6.01 -2.83 -16.64
N GLN A 44 4.87 -2.67 -17.34
CA GLN A 44 4.57 -1.43 -18.07
C GLN A 44 4.30 -0.25 -17.13
N SER A 45 3.65 -0.48 -15.99
CA SER A 45 3.50 0.54 -14.96
C SER A 45 4.88 1.02 -14.51
N LYS A 46 5.77 0.08 -14.14
CA LYS A 46 7.18 0.35 -13.79
C LYS A 46 7.88 1.21 -14.85
N LYS A 47 7.76 0.87 -16.14
CA LYS A 47 8.37 1.65 -17.25
C LYS A 47 7.80 3.05 -17.43
N LYS A 48 6.48 3.23 -17.30
CA LYS A 48 5.84 4.56 -17.44
C LYS A 48 6.30 5.54 -16.36
N HIS A 49 6.55 5.06 -15.15
CA HIS A 49 7.10 5.90 -14.08
C HIS A 49 8.55 6.32 -14.38
N GLN A 50 9.36 5.45 -14.99
CA GLN A 50 10.74 5.77 -15.38
C GLN A 50 10.82 6.82 -16.51
N ALA A 51 9.87 6.84 -17.45
CA ALA A 51 9.85 7.82 -18.54
C ALA A 51 9.43 9.24 -18.10
N ASN A 52 8.63 9.35 -17.04
CA ASN A 52 8.18 10.63 -16.50
C ASN A 52 9.27 11.35 -15.66
N ASP A 53 10.32 10.63 -15.26
CA ASP A 53 11.42 11.14 -14.42
C ASP A 53 12.49 11.92 -15.21
N VAL A 54 12.45 11.90 -16.55
CA VAL A 54 13.49 12.53 -17.41
C VAL A 54 13.23 14.03 -17.67
N THR A 55 12.10 14.58 -17.23
CA THR A 55 11.72 15.97 -17.57
C THR A 55 12.06 17.03 -16.51
N PHE A 56 12.58 16.67 -15.32
CA PHE A 56 12.94 17.70 -14.32
C PHE A 56 14.23 17.44 -13.56
N SER A 57 15.34 18.00 -14.06
CA SER A 57 16.41 18.58 -13.22
C SER A 57 17.47 19.31 -14.08
N PRO A 58 18.35 20.17 -13.51
CA PRO A 58 18.45 20.57 -12.10
C PRO A 58 18.65 22.10 -11.87
N SER A 59 18.27 22.61 -10.70
CA SER A 59 19.11 23.61 -10.00
C SER A 59 18.64 23.82 -8.55
N PRO A 60 19.57 23.82 -7.56
CA PRO A 60 19.29 24.23 -6.20
C PRO A 60 19.73 25.68 -5.97
N PRO A 61 18.98 26.46 -5.17
CA PRO A 61 19.59 27.59 -4.47
C PRO A 61 19.79 27.30 -2.98
N LYS A 62 21.05 27.46 -2.54
CA LYS A 62 21.45 27.76 -1.17
C LYS A 62 20.97 29.16 -0.79
N GLU A 63 20.57 29.35 0.48
CA GLU A 63 20.70 30.57 1.32
C GLU A 63 19.93 30.29 2.63
N LEU A 64 20.53 30.04 3.80
CA LEU A 64 21.27 30.93 4.71
C LEU A 64 20.59 32.29 4.94
N ILE A 65 19.70 32.36 5.94
CA ILE A 65 19.47 33.60 6.69
C ILE A 65 19.46 33.28 8.19
N ASN A 66 20.52 33.76 8.82
CA ASN A 66 20.70 33.99 10.24
C ASN A 66 20.30 35.45 10.52
N ILE A 67 19.35 35.71 11.43
CA ILE A 67 19.31 36.96 12.22
C ILE A 67 18.76 36.62 13.63
N SER A 68 19.61 36.95 14.61
CA SER A 68 19.45 37.10 16.07
C SER A 68 18.30 38.07 16.48
N ASP A 69 17.83 38.29 17.70
CA ASP A 69 18.23 38.14 19.11
C ASP A 69 16.91 38.00 19.90
N THR A 70 16.81 37.40 21.10
CA THR A 70 16.95 38.12 22.38
C THR A 70 16.73 37.16 23.55
N SER A 71 17.45 37.41 24.65
CA SER A 71 17.25 36.95 26.05
C SER A 71 18.05 35.73 26.57
N LEU A 72 19.32 36.00 26.83
CA LEU A 72 20.04 35.80 28.10
C LEU A 72 19.32 34.97 29.19
N SER A 73 19.87 33.80 29.54
CA SER A 73 20.26 33.51 30.93
C SER A 73 21.31 32.40 30.97
N ASN A 74 22.43 32.71 31.64
CA ASN A 74 23.56 31.82 31.89
C ASN A 74 23.20 30.73 32.89
N SER A 75 23.78 29.52 32.73
CA SER A 75 24.60 28.81 33.72
C SER A 75 24.79 27.34 33.31
N ALA A 76 26.01 26.97 32.91
CA ALA A 76 26.51 25.60 33.04
C ALA A 76 27.30 25.50 34.37
N PRO A 77 27.46 24.29 34.93
CA PRO A 77 28.75 23.66 34.70
C PRO A 77 28.68 22.14 34.43
N GLU A 78 29.75 21.69 33.80
CA GLU A 78 30.11 20.32 33.43
C GLU A 78 30.28 19.39 34.64
N SER A 79 29.94 18.10 34.48
CA SER A 79 30.78 17.02 35.00
C SER A 79 30.44 15.68 34.35
N SER A 80 31.49 14.95 34.01
CA SER A 80 31.58 13.64 33.39
C SER A 80 31.21 12.47 34.31
N SER A 81 30.60 11.41 33.76
CA SER A 81 30.98 10.02 34.07
C SER A 81 30.25 9.02 33.17
N ASP A 82 31.02 8.29 32.36
CA ASP A 82 30.67 6.97 31.82
C ASP A 82 30.24 6.02 32.96
N PHE A 83 29.24 5.15 32.71
CA PHE A 83 29.34 3.68 32.87
C PHE A 83 27.96 3.00 32.62
N ALA A 84 28.00 2.04 31.68
CA ALA A 84 27.31 0.74 31.68
C ALA A 84 25.76 0.66 31.70
N LYS A 85 25.22 0.36 30.51
CA LYS A 85 24.34 -0.78 30.18
C LYS A 85 23.53 -1.41 31.33
N ALA A 86 22.24 -1.12 31.38
CA ALA A 86 21.22 -2.04 31.88
C ALA A 86 19.93 -1.87 31.08
N THR A 87 19.58 -2.94 30.38
CA THR A 87 18.22 -3.40 30.06
C THR A 87 17.09 -2.61 30.72
N GLY A 88 16.30 -1.94 29.87
CA GLY A 88 14.95 -1.53 30.16
C GLY A 88 14.11 -1.85 28.94
N GLU A 89 13.47 -3.02 28.95
CA GLU A 89 12.29 -3.29 28.14
C GLU A 89 11.29 -2.15 28.38
N ASN A 90 11.21 -1.21 27.44
CA ASN A 90 10.02 -0.41 27.29
C ASN A 90 9.10 -1.20 26.37
N VAL A 91 8.21 -1.94 27.00
CA VAL A 91 6.93 -2.33 26.42
C VAL A 91 6.17 -1.04 26.12
N SER A 92 6.41 -0.47 24.96
CA SER A 92 5.40 0.27 24.22
C SER A 92 4.92 -0.68 23.13
N ASP A 93 4.07 -1.63 23.51
CA ASP A 93 3.18 -2.30 22.56
C ASP A 93 2.04 -1.30 22.22
N GLU A 94 2.43 -0.09 21.78
CA GLU A 94 1.64 0.64 20.82
C GLU A 94 1.77 -0.22 19.57
N THR A 95 0.77 -1.08 19.33
CA THR A 95 0.58 -1.76 18.04
C THR A 95 1.07 -0.83 16.95
N GLU A 96 2.21 -1.16 16.34
CA GLU A 96 2.84 -0.34 15.30
C GLU A 96 1.75 -0.05 14.28
N LEU A 97 1.16 1.17 14.33
CA LEU A 97 -0.02 1.48 13.54
C LEU A 97 0.46 1.55 12.11
N GLU A 98 0.32 0.43 11.41
CA GLU A 98 0.67 0.31 10.03
C GLU A 98 -0.41 1.06 9.22
N PHE A 99 0.01 1.90 8.29
CA PHE A 99 -0.89 2.67 7.44
C PHE A 99 -1.03 1.99 6.07
N GLU A 100 -2.15 2.24 5.43
CA GLU A 100 -2.35 2.01 4.00
C GLU A 100 -2.72 3.32 3.32
N ALA A 101 -2.32 3.46 2.04
CA ALA A 101 -2.63 4.63 1.24
C ALA A 101 -3.21 4.24 -0.11
N ARG A 102 -4.12 5.09 -0.60
CA ARG A 102 -4.83 4.87 -1.87
C ARG A 102 -4.06 5.52 -3.00
N SER A 103 -3.61 4.71 -3.95
CA SER A 103 -2.90 5.19 -5.14
C SER A 103 -3.84 6.02 -6.02
N SER A 104 -3.31 7.10 -6.57
CA SER A 104 -4.00 7.95 -7.54
C SER A 104 -4.07 7.33 -8.93
N ILE A 105 -3.24 6.30 -9.19
CA ILE A 105 -3.05 5.69 -10.50
C ILE A 105 -4.16 4.68 -10.81
N ASP A 106 -4.43 3.78 -9.87
CA ASP A 106 -5.38 2.67 -10.04
C ASP A 106 -6.52 2.69 -9.02
N GLY A 107 -6.45 3.57 -8.01
CA GLY A 107 -7.46 3.65 -6.95
C GLY A 107 -7.40 2.52 -5.93
N ALA A 108 -6.38 1.66 -5.98
CA ALA A 108 -6.17 0.59 -5.03
C ALA A 108 -5.48 1.09 -3.75
N TRP A 109 -5.67 0.34 -2.66
CA TRP A 109 -4.99 0.56 -1.39
C TRP A 109 -3.76 -0.33 -1.27
N TYR A 110 -2.67 0.27 -0.80
CA TYR A 110 -1.38 -0.37 -0.61
C TYR A 110 -0.82 -0.05 0.77
N ASP A 111 -0.13 -1.01 1.37
CA ASP A 111 0.57 -0.81 2.64
C ASP A 111 1.66 0.24 2.49
N VAL A 112 1.73 1.16 3.44
CA VAL A 112 2.76 2.20 3.51
C VAL A 112 3.93 1.68 4.34
N VAL A 113 5.13 1.72 3.77
CA VAL A 113 6.38 1.42 4.47
C VAL A 113 6.85 2.65 5.24
N THR A 114 6.80 3.82 4.59
CA THR A 114 7.27 5.06 5.19
C THR A 114 6.64 6.28 4.53
N PHE A 115 6.49 7.35 5.31
CA PHE A 115 6.17 8.68 4.82
C PHE A 115 7.47 9.43 4.55
N VAL A 116 7.76 9.68 3.28
CA VAL A 116 9.03 10.24 2.79
C VAL A 116 9.09 11.75 2.99
N ALA A 117 7.98 12.45 2.77
CA ALA A 117 7.88 13.90 2.87
C ALA A 117 6.43 14.35 3.11
N HIS A 118 6.23 15.63 3.41
CA HIS A 118 4.91 16.25 3.49
C HIS A 118 4.92 17.63 2.78
N ARG A 119 3.75 18.09 2.36
CA ARG A 119 3.54 19.45 1.81
C ARG A 119 2.14 19.95 2.14
N VAL A 120 2.01 21.26 2.28
CA VAL A 120 0.72 21.94 2.37
C VAL A 120 0.50 22.71 1.08
N LEU A 121 -0.59 22.41 0.37
CA LEU A 121 -0.95 23.10 -0.87
C LEU A 121 -1.49 24.50 -0.57
N SER A 122 -1.53 25.37 -1.59
CA SER A 122 -2.16 26.69 -1.48
C SER A 122 -3.65 26.62 -1.11
N SER A 123 -4.31 25.49 -1.39
CA SER A 123 -5.68 25.20 -0.94
C SER A 123 -5.80 24.93 0.57
N GLY A 124 -4.68 24.78 1.29
CA GLY A 124 -4.62 24.36 2.69
C GLY A 124 -4.71 22.84 2.89
N GLU A 125 -4.78 22.06 1.81
CA GLU A 125 -4.77 20.60 1.91
C GLU A 125 -3.36 20.07 2.23
N LEU A 126 -3.30 19.10 3.15
CA LEU A 126 -2.08 18.40 3.54
C LEU A 126 -1.92 17.14 2.68
N GLU A 127 -0.76 17.03 2.04
CA GLU A 127 -0.34 15.84 1.32
C GLU A 127 0.95 15.27 1.90
N VAL A 128 1.08 13.95 1.84
CA VAL A 128 2.29 13.22 2.20
C VAL A 128 2.79 12.44 1.00
N ARG A 129 4.11 12.32 0.89
CA ARG A 129 4.75 11.46 -0.09
C ARG A 129 4.93 10.08 0.54
N VAL A 130 4.27 9.06 0.01
CA VAL A 130 4.27 7.70 0.58
C VAL A 130 5.17 6.77 -0.22
N ARG A 131 5.88 5.88 0.47
CA ARG A 131 6.52 4.70 -0.13
C ARG A 131 5.70 3.46 0.20
N TYR A 132 5.30 2.73 -0.83
CA TYR A 132 4.48 1.53 -0.69
C TYR A 132 5.31 0.26 -0.50
N GLN A 133 4.74 -0.73 0.19
CA GLN A 133 5.36 -2.04 0.40
C GLN A 133 5.52 -2.78 -0.93
N GLY A 134 6.73 -3.25 -1.22
CA GLY A 134 7.05 -3.93 -2.48
C GLY A 134 7.32 -3.00 -3.67
N PHE A 135 7.32 -1.68 -3.45
CA PHE A 135 7.64 -0.67 -4.45
C PHE A 135 8.88 0.13 -4.07
N GLY A 136 9.55 0.70 -5.06
CA GLY A 136 10.76 1.50 -4.90
C GLY A 136 10.46 3.00 -4.82
N ALA A 137 11.51 3.80 -4.72
CA ALA A 137 11.39 5.26 -4.62
C ALA A 137 10.75 5.90 -5.88
N GLU A 138 10.82 5.20 -7.00
CA GLU A 138 10.27 5.60 -8.29
C GLU A 138 8.73 5.54 -8.34
N GLU A 139 8.08 4.83 -7.40
CA GLU A 139 6.62 4.82 -7.23
C GLU A 139 6.13 5.65 -6.05
N ASP A 140 7.01 6.43 -5.43
CA ASP A 140 6.56 7.27 -4.31
C ASP A 140 5.50 8.28 -4.79
N GLU A 141 4.32 8.27 -4.18
CA GLU A 141 3.19 9.11 -4.58
C GLU A 141 2.89 10.21 -3.56
N TRP A 142 2.54 11.40 -4.03
CA TRP A 142 1.91 12.43 -3.20
C TRP A 142 0.42 12.13 -3.05
N VAL A 143 -0.02 11.86 -1.83
CA VAL A 143 -1.41 11.52 -1.51
C VAL A 143 -1.98 12.46 -0.45
N ASN A 144 -3.26 12.78 -0.58
CA ASN A 144 -3.97 13.61 0.39
C ASN A 144 -4.21 12.86 1.70
N VAL A 145 -3.75 13.42 2.82
CA VAL A 145 -3.82 12.74 4.12
C VAL A 145 -5.25 12.41 4.53
N LYS A 146 -6.20 13.32 4.30
CA LYS A 146 -7.60 13.12 4.73
C LYS A 146 -8.38 12.13 3.86
N LYS A 147 -8.01 12.01 2.59
CA LYS A 147 -8.79 11.28 1.58
C LYS A 147 -8.16 9.95 1.15
N ALA A 148 -6.87 9.76 1.41
CA ALA A 148 -6.10 8.69 0.80
C ALA A 148 -5.06 8.06 1.74
N VAL A 149 -5.08 8.36 3.04
CA VAL A 149 -4.25 7.69 4.05
C VAL A 149 -5.16 7.27 5.21
N ARG A 150 -5.01 6.03 5.68
CA ARG A 150 -5.74 5.50 6.84
C ARG A 150 -4.96 4.37 7.50
N GLU A 151 -5.36 4.00 8.71
CA GLU A 151 -4.85 2.78 9.36
C GLU A 151 -5.11 1.55 8.50
N ARG A 152 -4.19 0.59 8.49
CA ARG A 152 -4.26 -0.62 7.68
C ARG A 152 -5.54 -1.41 8.01
N SER A 153 -6.18 -1.93 6.97
CA SER A 153 -7.33 -2.81 7.10
C SER A 153 -6.91 -4.16 7.69
N ILE A 154 -7.75 -4.75 8.53
CA ILE A 154 -7.42 -5.96 9.29
C ILE A 154 -8.04 -7.17 8.58
N PRO A 155 -7.23 -8.18 8.18
CA PRO A 155 -7.75 -9.43 7.64
C PRO A 155 -8.75 -10.10 8.58
N LEU A 156 -9.79 -10.70 8.02
CA LEU A 156 -10.84 -11.38 8.79
C LEU A 156 -10.54 -12.87 8.95
N GLU A 157 -10.49 -13.32 10.20
CA GLU A 157 -10.38 -14.74 10.51
C GLU A 157 -11.70 -15.48 10.20
N SER A 158 -11.61 -16.79 9.97
CA SER A 158 -12.79 -17.59 9.59
C SER A 158 -13.94 -17.54 10.61
N SER A 159 -13.62 -17.37 11.90
CA SER A 159 -14.59 -17.21 12.99
C SER A 159 -15.20 -15.80 13.06
N GLU A 160 -14.61 -14.81 12.39
CA GLU A 160 -14.97 -13.40 12.48
C GLU A 160 -15.97 -12.96 11.41
N CYS A 161 -16.52 -13.89 10.63
CA CYS A 161 -17.47 -13.54 9.57
C CYS A 161 -18.67 -12.72 10.08
N LEU A 162 -19.08 -12.91 11.33
CA LEU A 162 -20.20 -12.18 11.96
C LEU A 162 -19.89 -10.69 12.21
N LYS A 163 -18.61 -10.29 12.17
CA LYS A 163 -18.19 -8.88 12.27
C LYS A 163 -18.50 -8.07 11.01
N VAL A 164 -18.75 -8.74 9.88
CA VAL A 164 -19.13 -8.10 8.62
C VAL A 164 -20.64 -7.90 8.59
N ALA A 165 -21.09 -6.68 8.32
CA ALA A 165 -22.49 -6.29 8.26
C ALA A 165 -22.86 -5.71 6.88
N VAL A 166 -24.13 -5.83 6.50
CA VAL A 166 -24.68 -5.16 5.31
C VAL A 166 -24.57 -3.64 5.47
N GLY A 167 -24.15 -2.96 4.42
CA GLY A 167 -23.80 -1.55 4.40
C GLY A 167 -22.40 -1.24 4.94
N GLY A 168 -21.67 -2.23 5.48
CA GLY A 168 -20.33 -2.03 6.02
C GLY A 168 -19.28 -1.81 4.93
N LEU A 169 -18.35 -0.90 5.19
CA LEU A 169 -17.14 -0.69 4.39
C LEU A 169 -16.14 -1.83 4.65
N VAL A 170 -15.68 -2.45 3.58
CA VAL A 170 -14.65 -3.50 3.59
C VAL A 170 -13.59 -3.19 2.55
N LEU A 171 -12.35 -3.59 2.83
CA LEU A 171 -11.31 -3.63 1.82
C LEU A 171 -11.33 -5.02 1.19
N CYS A 172 -11.54 -5.12 -0.11
CA CYS A 172 -11.64 -6.38 -0.82
C CYS A 172 -10.45 -6.61 -1.76
N PHE A 173 -9.78 -7.75 -1.61
CA PHE A 173 -8.84 -8.26 -2.59
C PHE A 173 -9.58 -8.69 -3.86
N ARG A 174 -9.23 -8.08 -5.00
CA ARG A 174 -9.77 -8.40 -6.32
C ARG A 174 -8.65 -8.87 -7.22
N GLU A 175 -8.77 -10.09 -7.72
CA GLU A 175 -7.83 -10.69 -8.66
C GLU A 175 -8.51 -10.91 -10.01
N THR A 176 -8.07 -10.13 -11.00
CA THR A 176 -8.44 -10.27 -12.41
C THR A 176 -7.27 -10.87 -13.19
N THR A 177 -7.50 -11.16 -14.48
CA THR A 177 -6.44 -11.61 -15.40
C THR A 177 -5.31 -10.59 -15.59
N GLU A 178 -5.51 -9.35 -15.15
CA GLU A 178 -4.66 -8.21 -15.45
C GLU A 178 -4.09 -7.53 -14.21
N GLN A 179 -4.75 -7.68 -13.04
CA GLN A 179 -4.34 -7.04 -11.80
C GLN A 179 -4.77 -7.86 -10.59
N ALA A 180 -4.00 -7.77 -9.51
CA ALA A 180 -4.34 -8.27 -8.19
C ALA A 180 -4.12 -7.13 -7.18
N ALA A 181 -5.20 -6.56 -6.66
CA ALA A 181 -5.14 -5.36 -5.84
C ALA A 181 -6.31 -5.27 -4.84
N TYR A 182 -6.19 -4.38 -3.86
CA TYR A 182 -7.19 -4.18 -2.82
C TYR A 182 -8.00 -2.91 -3.07
N TYR A 183 -9.32 -3.02 -3.00
CA TYR A 183 -10.24 -1.91 -3.27
C TYR A 183 -11.29 -1.77 -2.17
N ASP A 184 -11.70 -0.54 -1.91
CA ASP A 184 -12.87 -0.30 -1.07
C ASP A 184 -14.14 -0.80 -1.75
N ALA A 185 -15.00 -1.42 -0.93
CA ALA A 185 -16.31 -1.89 -1.34
C ALA A 185 -17.28 -1.85 -0.16
N HIS A 186 -18.57 -1.76 -0.49
CA HIS A 186 -19.66 -1.86 0.49
C HIS A 186 -20.37 -3.20 0.37
N VAL A 187 -20.69 -3.81 1.52
CA VAL A 187 -21.42 -5.08 1.57
C VAL A 187 -22.90 -4.84 1.26
N MET A 188 -23.41 -5.43 0.19
CA MET A 188 -24.79 -5.29 -0.26
C MET A 188 -25.71 -6.36 0.33
N GLU A 189 -25.21 -7.59 0.44
CA GLU A 189 -25.95 -8.74 0.95
C GLU A 189 -24.98 -9.76 1.57
N ILE A 190 -25.44 -10.53 2.55
CA ILE A 190 -24.66 -11.62 3.14
C ILE A 190 -25.47 -12.91 3.14
N GLN A 191 -24.97 -13.92 2.44
CA GLN A 191 -25.51 -15.27 2.47
C GLN A 191 -24.76 -16.09 3.51
N ARG A 192 -25.33 -16.15 4.72
CA ARG A 192 -24.77 -16.92 5.83
C ARG A 192 -24.92 -18.42 5.58
N LYS A 193 -23.85 -19.18 5.80
CA LYS A 193 -23.86 -20.65 5.69
C LYS A 193 -23.33 -21.28 6.97
N MET A 194 -23.79 -22.49 7.29
CA MET A 194 -23.21 -23.28 8.37
C MET A 194 -21.75 -23.62 8.05
N HIS A 195 -20.85 -23.32 8.98
CA HIS A 195 -19.44 -23.66 8.90
C HIS A 195 -18.84 -23.84 10.30
N ASP A 196 -17.67 -24.45 10.36
CA ASP A 196 -16.94 -24.75 11.59
C ASP A 196 -15.50 -24.21 11.52
N ILE A 197 -14.63 -24.70 12.39
CA ILE A 197 -13.21 -24.32 12.46
C ILE A 197 -12.43 -24.55 11.16
N ARG A 198 -12.98 -25.32 10.20
CA ARG A 198 -12.33 -25.55 8.90
C ARG A 198 -12.39 -24.35 7.96
N GLY A 199 -13.24 -23.37 8.26
CA GLY A 199 -13.24 -22.09 7.54
C GLY A 199 -14.62 -21.56 7.19
N CYS A 200 -14.71 -20.24 7.00
CA CYS A 200 -15.95 -19.57 6.63
C CYS A 200 -16.45 -19.98 5.24
N ARG A 201 -17.76 -20.26 5.14
CA ARG A 201 -18.45 -20.59 3.89
C ARG A 201 -19.48 -19.54 3.46
N CYS A 202 -19.58 -18.44 4.21
CA CYS A 202 -20.50 -17.35 3.88
C CYS A 202 -20.09 -16.69 2.55
N LEU A 203 -21.07 -16.20 1.81
CA LEU A 203 -20.85 -15.40 0.60
C LEU A 203 -21.28 -13.97 0.89
N PHE A 204 -20.46 -13.02 0.44
CA PHE A 204 -20.68 -11.59 0.61
C PHE A 204 -20.86 -10.98 -0.77
N GLN A 205 -22.05 -10.45 -1.06
CA GLN A 205 -22.26 -9.60 -2.22
C GLN A 205 -21.71 -8.23 -1.86
N ILE A 206 -20.73 -7.75 -2.62
CA ILE A 206 -20.12 -6.43 -2.42
C ILE A 206 -20.32 -5.57 -3.67
N ARG A 207 -20.27 -4.25 -3.49
CA ARG A 207 -20.18 -3.27 -4.58
C ARG A 207 -18.93 -2.43 -4.39
N TYR A 208 -18.06 -2.42 -5.39
CA TYR A 208 -16.83 -1.64 -5.36
C TYR A 208 -17.10 -0.14 -5.51
N ASP A 209 -16.38 0.68 -4.74
CA ASP A 209 -16.61 2.12 -4.75
C ASP A 209 -16.09 2.78 -6.04
N HIS A 210 -15.00 2.26 -6.60
CA HIS A 210 -14.29 2.85 -7.74
C HIS A 210 -15.01 2.68 -9.08
N ASP A 211 -15.67 1.55 -9.32
CA ASP A 211 -16.31 1.22 -10.60
C ASP A 211 -17.79 0.81 -10.48
N GLN A 212 -18.33 0.77 -9.26
CA GLN A 212 -19.70 0.36 -8.95
C GLN A 212 -20.05 -1.08 -9.37
N THR A 213 -19.05 -1.89 -9.75
CA THR A 213 -19.26 -3.29 -10.09
C THR A 213 -19.58 -4.09 -8.84
N GLU A 214 -20.42 -5.11 -8.99
CA GLU A 214 -20.78 -6.01 -7.90
C GLU A 214 -20.20 -7.40 -8.09
N GLU A 215 -19.77 -8.01 -6.98
CA GLU A 215 -19.16 -9.33 -6.98
C GLU A 215 -19.56 -10.13 -5.73
N LYS A 216 -19.67 -11.47 -5.87
CA LYS A 216 -19.78 -12.38 -4.73
C LYS A 216 -18.42 -12.88 -4.33
N VAL A 217 -17.98 -12.51 -3.13
CA VAL A 217 -16.68 -12.90 -2.59
C VAL A 217 -16.81 -13.75 -1.34
N ASN A 218 -15.73 -14.45 -0.99
CA ASN A 218 -15.60 -15.19 0.25
C ASN A 218 -14.95 -14.31 1.32
N LEU A 219 -15.08 -14.70 2.60
CA LEU A 219 -14.51 -13.94 3.72
C LEU A 219 -13.01 -13.66 3.56
N ARG A 220 -12.24 -14.64 3.06
CA ARG A 220 -10.78 -14.52 2.88
C ARG A 220 -10.34 -13.37 1.95
N SER A 221 -11.25 -12.87 1.13
CA SER A 221 -10.99 -11.74 0.23
C SER A 221 -11.27 -10.40 0.92
N LEU A 222 -11.79 -10.39 2.13
CA LEU A 222 -12.24 -9.19 2.83
C LEU A 222 -11.32 -8.90 4.04
N CYS A 223 -10.98 -7.63 4.17
CA CYS A 223 -10.44 -7.04 5.38
C CYS A 223 -11.47 -6.06 5.94
N ARG A 224 -11.59 -6.01 7.27
CA ARG A 224 -12.42 -5.02 7.95
C ARG A 224 -11.62 -3.76 8.25
N ARG A 225 -12.32 -2.63 8.37
CA ARG A 225 -11.73 -1.43 8.96
C ARG A 225 -11.48 -1.62 10.47
N PRO A 226 -10.43 -1.01 11.04
CA PRO A 226 -10.28 -0.89 12.49
C PRO A 226 -11.53 -0.25 13.12
N THR A 227 -11.88 -0.72 14.32
CA THR A 227 -12.95 -0.11 15.12
C THR A 227 -12.31 0.93 16.01
N ASN A 228 -12.57 2.21 15.75
CA ASN A 228 -12.20 3.30 16.64
C ASN A 228 -12.98 3.23 17.96
#